data_AF-A0A7X5IQK9-F1
#
_entry.id   AF-A0A7X5IQK9-F1
#
_cell.length_a   1.000
_cell.length_b   1.000
_cell.length_c   1.000
_cell.angle_alpha   90.00
_cell.angle_beta   90.00
_cell.angle_gamma   90.00
#
_symmetry.space_group_name_H-M   'P 1'
#
loop_
_entity.id
_entity.type
_entity.pdbx_description
1 polymer ?
#
loop_
_entity_poly.entity_id
_entity_poly.type
_entity_poly.pdbx_seq_one_letter_code
_entity_poly.pdbx_strand_id
1 'polypeptide(L)'
;MALTRKFLKAMGIEDEKIDQIIEAHTDTVDGLKDRLDKAQAEAKALPGLQKELETAKAGLEAVKKDGWKDKHDALKKEFEDYKAGVSAKEAKAAKEAAVRAYYEGKGITGRALEVAMRGSGAEIEAIEIAEDGKIKDAKALDTLVAGTFSGLVSTTATKGADTAAPPAAGGSADNKDGPNSRAAQLYAAYHTNLYGETKKE
;
A
#
# COMPACT_ATOMS: atom_id res chain seq x y z
N MET A 1 -3.30 45.89 -69.34
CA MET A 1 -3.43 46.35 -70.75
C MET A 1 -4.58 45.58 -71.34
N ALA A 2 -5.72 46.21 -71.60
CA ALA A 2 -6.87 45.52 -72.19
C ALA A 2 -6.73 45.52 -73.72
N LEU A 3 -6.92 44.37 -74.36
CA LEU A 3 -7.11 44.33 -75.82
C LEU A 3 -8.39 45.09 -76.14
N THR A 4 -8.28 46.18 -76.90
CA THR A 4 -9.44 47.01 -77.24
C THR A 4 -9.91 46.71 -78.65
N ARG A 5 -11.22 46.81 -78.89
CA ARG A 5 -11.82 46.67 -80.23
C ARG A 5 -11.13 47.59 -81.25
N LYS A 6 -10.81 48.83 -80.85
CA LYS A 6 -10.08 49.79 -81.71
C LYS A 6 -8.69 49.29 -82.12
N PHE A 7 -7.96 48.64 -81.21
CA PHE A 7 -6.63 48.09 -81.50
C PHE A 7 -6.71 46.88 -82.43
N LEU A 8 -7.62 45.94 -82.15
CA LEU A 8 -7.81 44.74 -82.98
C LEU A 8 -8.33 45.08 -84.40
N LYS A 9 -9.18 46.11 -84.51
CA LYS A 9 -9.66 46.64 -85.80
C LYS A 9 -8.54 47.32 -86.60
N ALA A 10 -7.62 48.02 -85.93
CA ALA A 10 -6.43 48.59 -86.58
C ALA A 10 -5.44 47.51 -87.07
N MET A 11 -5.51 46.29 -86.54
CA MET A 11 -4.73 45.13 -87.00
C MET A 11 -5.42 44.33 -88.13
N GLY A 12 -6.59 44.79 -88.62
CA GLY A 12 -7.30 44.15 -89.73
C GLY A 12 -8.12 42.92 -89.35
N ILE A 13 -8.44 42.72 -88.06
CA ILE A 13 -9.31 41.63 -87.61
C ILE A 13 -10.79 41.99 -87.87
N GLU A 14 -11.56 41.04 -88.37
CA GLU A 14 -13.00 41.17 -88.63
C GLU A 14 -13.78 41.43 -87.33
N ASP A 15 -14.76 42.34 -87.37
CA ASP A 15 -15.52 42.80 -86.18
C ASP A 15 -16.18 41.65 -85.39
N GLU A 16 -16.56 40.54 -86.05
CA GLU A 16 -17.13 39.35 -85.41
C GLU A 16 -16.11 38.51 -84.62
N LYS A 17 -14.84 38.48 -85.06
CA LYS A 17 -13.76 37.77 -84.35
C LYS A 17 -13.18 38.58 -83.21
N ILE A 18 -13.31 39.91 -83.26
CA ILE A 18 -12.84 40.81 -82.22
C ILE A 18 -13.53 40.52 -80.88
N ASP A 19 -14.85 40.32 -80.85
CA ASP A 19 -15.58 40.09 -79.60
C ASP A 19 -15.21 38.76 -78.96
N GLN A 20 -15.10 37.68 -79.75
CA GLN A 20 -14.65 36.37 -79.27
C GLN A 20 -13.22 36.42 -78.69
N ILE A 21 -12.32 37.20 -79.32
CA ILE A 21 -10.95 37.38 -78.85
C ILE A 21 -10.91 38.18 -77.55
N ILE A 22 -11.70 39.25 -77.44
CA ILE A 22 -11.77 40.08 -76.24
C ILE A 22 -12.33 39.28 -75.07
N GLU A 23 -13.39 38.50 -75.30
CA GLU A 23 -14.00 37.64 -74.28
C GLU A 23 -13.00 36.58 -73.78
N ALA A 24 -12.41 35.78 -74.67
CA ALA A 24 -11.42 34.77 -74.30
C ALA A 24 -10.16 35.37 -73.63
N HIS A 25 -9.73 36.58 -74.06
CA HIS A 25 -8.62 37.27 -73.43
C HIS A 25 -9.00 37.81 -72.04
N THR A 26 -10.23 38.26 -71.84
CA THR A 26 -10.71 38.74 -70.55
C THR A 26 -10.80 37.59 -69.56
N ASP A 27 -11.36 36.44 -69.97
CA ASP A 27 -11.44 35.22 -69.16
C ASP A 27 -10.05 34.71 -68.72
N THR A 28 -9.08 34.72 -69.63
CA THR A 28 -7.71 34.30 -69.31
C THR A 28 -6.99 35.30 -68.42
N VAL A 29 -7.17 36.61 -68.64
CA VAL A 29 -6.58 37.66 -67.80
C VAL A 29 -7.19 37.65 -66.41
N ASP A 30 -8.49 37.46 -66.27
CA ASP A 30 -9.16 37.39 -64.97
C ASP A 30 -8.77 36.10 -64.23
N GLY A 31 -8.69 34.97 -64.93
CA GLY A 31 -8.16 33.73 -64.35
C GLY A 31 -6.70 33.83 -63.90
N LEU A 32 -5.87 34.66 -64.55
CA LEU A 32 -4.50 34.94 -64.11
C LEU A 32 -4.47 35.85 -62.88
N LYS A 33 -5.34 36.87 -62.81
CA LYS A 33 -5.47 37.73 -61.62
C LYS A 33 -5.89 36.93 -60.40
N ASP A 34 -6.89 36.06 -60.53
CA ASP A 34 -7.35 35.20 -59.43
C ASP A 34 -6.24 34.30 -58.90
N ARG A 35 -5.42 33.74 -59.79
CA ARG A 35 -4.25 32.93 -59.39
C ARG A 35 -3.17 33.76 -58.72
N LEU A 36 -2.93 34.98 -59.21
CA LEU A 36 -1.98 35.91 -58.62
C LEU A 36 -2.40 36.31 -57.21
N ASP A 37 -3.68 36.63 -57.01
CA ASP A 37 -4.21 37.02 -55.71
C ASP A 37 -4.14 35.87 -54.70
N LYS A 38 -4.46 34.64 -55.12
CA LYS A 38 -4.27 33.43 -54.31
C LYS A 38 -2.81 33.21 -53.94
N ALA A 39 -1.90 33.28 -54.93
CA ALA A 39 -0.47 33.11 -54.68
C ALA A 39 0.10 34.20 -53.75
N GLN A 40 -0.37 35.45 -53.86
CA GLN A 40 -0.01 36.53 -52.95
C GLN A 40 -0.55 36.31 -51.54
N ALA A 41 -1.78 35.81 -51.39
CA ALA A 41 -2.35 35.47 -50.08
C ALA A 41 -1.55 34.36 -49.40
N GLU A 42 -1.20 33.30 -50.13
CA GLU A 42 -0.36 32.21 -49.64
C GLU A 42 1.05 32.68 -49.27
N ALA A 43 1.67 33.53 -50.11
CA ALA A 43 2.97 34.13 -49.82
C ALA A 43 2.97 35.00 -48.56
N LYS A 44 1.85 35.69 -48.26
CA LYS A 44 1.68 36.45 -47.02
C LYS A 44 1.43 35.57 -45.79
N ALA A 45 0.86 34.37 -45.96
CA ALA A 45 0.61 33.41 -44.89
C ALA A 45 1.86 32.57 -44.52
N LEU A 46 2.77 32.37 -45.49
CA LEU A 46 4.01 31.60 -45.34
C LEU A 46 4.85 31.95 -44.10
N PRO A 47 5.12 33.23 -43.78
CA PRO A 47 5.87 33.60 -42.57
C PRO A 47 5.16 33.20 -41.26
N GLY A 48 3.82 33.22 -41.24
CA GLY A 48 3.03 32.80 -40.08
C GLY A 48 3.14 31.29 -39.85
N LEU A 49 2.93 30.52 -40.91
CA LEU A 49 3.08 29.05 -40.90
C LEU A 49 4.50 28.63 -40.51
N GLN A 50 5.52 29.36 -40.96
CA GLN A 50 6.90 29.08 -40.62
C GLN A 50 7.20 29.36 -39.13
N LYS A 51 6.61 30.42 -38.56
CA LYS A 51 6.67 30.68 -37.11
C LYS A 51 5.96 29.61 -36.29
N GLU A 52 4.78 29.17 -36.73
CA GLU A 52 4.04 28.08 -36.07
C GLU A 52 4.84 26.78 -36.10
N LEU A 53 5.46 26.44 -37.24
CA LEU A 53 6.33 25.28 -37.34
C LEU A 53 7.55 25.36 -36.42
N GLU A 54 8.24 26.49 -36.38
CA GLU A 54 9.38 26.67 -35.48
C GLU A 54 8.95 26.61 -34.00
N THR A 55 7.79 27.19 -33.66
CA THR A 55 7.22 27.11 -32.30
C THR A 55 6.87 25.67 -31.94
N ALA A 56 6.23 24.93 -32.84
CA ALA A 56 5.88 23.53 -32.64
C ALA A 56 7.13 22.65 -32.50
N LYS A 57 8.16 22.86 -33.33
CA LYS A 57 9.45 22.16 -33.22
C LYS A 57 10.14 22.47 -31.91
N ALA A 58 10.18 23.73 -31.48
CA ALA A 58 10.78 24.13 -30.21
C ALA A 58 10.04 23.49 -29.03
N GLY A 59 8.71 23.46 -29.06
CA GLY A 59 7.90 22.76 -28.05
C GLY A 59 8.17 21.26 -28.03
N LEU A 60 8.28 20.63 -29.19
CA LEU A 60 8.55 19.19 -29.31
C LEU A 60 9.95 18.82 -28.81
N GLU A 61 10.97 19.63 -29.13
CA GLU A 61 12.33 19.47 -28.60
C GLU A 61 12.41 19.74 -27.09
N ALA A 62 11.62 20.69 -26.57
CA ALA A 62 11.51 20.91 -25.13
C ALA A 62 10.89 19.69 -24.41
N VAL A 63 9.81 19.12 -24.95
CA VAL A 63 9.17 17.91 -24.38
C VAL A 63 10.10 16.69 -24.44
N LYS A 64 10.87 16.54 -25.52
CA LYS A 64 11.91 15.50 -25.61
C LYS A 64 13.01 15.69 -24.57
N LYS A 65 13.42 16.94 -24.32
CA LYS A 65 14.44 17.28 -23.31
C LYS A 65 13.93 17.21 -21.87
N ASP A 66 12.63 17.34 -21.65
CA ASP A 66 12.04 17.42 -20.30
C ASP A 66 12.09 16.09 -19.53
N GLY A 67 12.76 15.07 -20.09
CA GLY A 67 13.11 13.83 -19.40
C GLY A 67 11.89 13.09 -18.90
N TRP A 68 10.71 13.32 -19.51
CA TRP A 68 9.45 12.76 -19.03
C TRP A 68 9.48 11.23 -19.05
N LYS A 69 10.19 10.67 -20.05
CA LYS A 69 10.48 9.25 -20.14
C LYS A 69 11.36 8.77 -18.99
N ASP A 70 12.45 9.49 -18.69
CA ASP A 70 13.36 9.13 -17.59
C ASP A 70 12.68 9.25 -16.21
N LYS A 71 11.86 10.29 -16.00
CA LYS A 71 11.04 10.48 -14.79
C LYS A 71 10.02 9.35 -14.64
N HIS A 72 9.36 8.97 -15.74
CA HIS A 72 8.40 7.87 -15.74
C HIS A 72 9.07 6.53 -15.44
N ASP A 73 10.21 6.25 -16.08
CA ASP A 73 10.95 4.99 -15.90
C ASP A 73 11.55 4.91 -14.48
N ALA A 74 12.05 6.03 -13.93
CA ALA A 74 12.49 6.11 -12.54
C ALA A 74 11.34 5.86 -11.55
N LEU A 75 10.19 6.51 -11.74
CA LEU A 75 9.01 6.32 -10.88
C LEU A 75 8.50 4.88 -10.93
N LYS A 76 8.50 4.27 -12.11
CA LYS A 76 8.10 2.88 -12.27
C LYS A 76 9.03 1.94 -11.51
N LYS A 77 10.35 2.17 -11.59
CA LYS A 77 11.34 1.39 -10.84
C LYS A 77 11.16 1.55 -9.33
N GLU A 78 11.00 2.78 -8.84
CA GLU A 78 10.74 3.04 -7.43
C GLU A 78 9.47 2.35 -6.92
N PHE A 79 8.42 2.32 -7.75
CA PHE A 79 7.18 1.64 -7.40
C PHE A 79 7.33 0.12 -7.35
N GLU A 80 8.05 -0.47 -8.30
CA GLU A 80 8.36 -1.91 -8.31
C GLU A 80 9.23 -2.29 -7.11
N ASP A 81 10.26 -1.49 -6.79
CA ASP A 81 11.13 -1.67 -5.62
C ASP A 81 10.34 -1.54 -4.31
N TYR A 82 9.43 -0.55 -4.22
CA TYR A 82 8.53 -0.38 -3.08
C TYR A 82 7.62 -1.61 -2.89
N LYS A 83 7.00 -2.10 -3.98
CA LYS A 83 6.14 -3.27 -3.93
C LYS A 83 6.91 -4.51 -3.48
N ALA A 84 8.10 -4.74 -4.03
CA ALA A 84 8.96 -5.84 -3.61
C ALA A 84 9.35 -5.71 -2.13
N GLY A 85 9.67 -4.50 -1.67
CA GLY A 85 9.96 -4.22 -0.28
C GLY A 85 8.78 -4.46 0.66
N VAL A 86 7.56 -4.10 0.26
CA VAL A 86 6.33 -4.39 1.01
C VAL A 86 6.09 -5.89 1.09
N SER A 87 6.14 -6.61 -0.03
CA SER A 87 5.94 -8.06 -0.03
C SER A 87 7.00 -8.79 0.80
N ALA A 88 8.25 -8.33 0.79
CA ALA A 88 9.31 -8.88 1.65
C ALA A 88 9.03 -8.61 3.15
N LYS A 89 8.55 -7.41 3.49
CA LYS A 89 8.15 -7.07 4.86
C LYS A 89 6.95 -7.88 5.33
N GLU A 90 5.94 -8.05 4.49
CA GLU A 90 4.76 -8.88 4.78
C GLU A 90 5.14 -10.35 4.94
N ALA A 91 6.00 -10.89 4.06
CA ALA A 91 6.50 -12.26 4.18
C ALA A 91 7.30 -12.47 5.47
N LYS A 92 8.16 -11.50 5.84
CA LYS A 92 8.90 -11.54 7.11
C LYS A 92 7.96 -11.48 8.31
N ALA A 93 6.98 -10.57 8.30
CA ALA A 93 6.00 -10.45 9.37
C ALA A 93 5.14 -11.71 9.51
N ALA A 94 4.77 -12.36 8.40
CA ALA A 94 4.04 -13.63 8.41
C ALA A 94 4.88 -14.76 9.03
N LYS A 95 6.17 -14.85 8.67
CA LYS A 95 7.11 -15.81 9.28
C LYS A 95 7.26 -15.56 10.78
N GLU A 96 7.47 -14.31 11.20
CA GLU A 96 7.59 -13.94 12.61
C GLU A 96 6.31 -14.24 13.40
N ALA A 97 5.13 -13.96 12.84
CA ALA A 97 3.85 -14.26 13.48
C ALA A 97 3.63 -15.77 13.66
N ALA A 98 3.96 -16.57 12.65
CA ALA A 98 3.84 -18.03 12.71
C ALA A 98 4.78 -18.64 13.76
N VAL A 99 6.04 -18.19 13.80
CA VAL A 99 7.02 -18.64 14.81
C VAL A 99 6.63 -18.20 16.22
N ARG A 100 6.07 -16.99 16.36
CA ARG A 100 5.54 -16.52 17.64
C ARG A 100 4.45 -17.44 18.17
N ALA A 101 3.46 -17.76 17.34
CA ALA A 101 2.37 -18.67 17.72
C ALA A 101 2.89 -20.09 18.05
N TYR A 102 3.91 -20.55 17.31
CA TYR A 102 4.55 -21.84 17.59
C TYR A 102 5.22 -21.88 18.97
N TYR A 103 6.02 -20.87 19.32
CA TYR A 103 6.68 -20.81 20.63
C TYR A 103 5.71 -20.65 21.79
N GLU A 104 4.66 -19.84 21.62
CA GLU A 104 3.57 -19.73 22.59
C GLU A 104 2.91 -21.10 22.83
N GLY A 105 2.65 -21.87 21.76
CA GLY A 105 2.13 -23.23 21.84
C GLY A 105 3.07 -24.23 22.53
N LYS A 106 4.39 -23.97 22.53
CA LYS A 106 5.40 -24.75 23.25
C LYS A 106 5.62 -24.29 24.70
N GLY A 107 4.85 -23.31 25.18
CA GLY A 107 4.92 -22.80 26.55
C GLY A 107 5.98 -21.72 26.77
N ILE A 108 6.57 -21.18 25.71
CA ILE A 108 7.48 -20.03 25.77
C ILE A 108 6.62 -18.76 25.60
N THR A 109 6.44 -17.99 26.67
CA THR A 109 5.51 -16.84 26.69
C THR A 109 6.15 -15.61 27.34
N GLY A 110 5.53 -14.44 27.21
CA GLY A 110 5.99 -13.20 27.85
C GLY A 110 7.41 -12.79 27.46
N ARG A 111 8.27 -12.44 28.43
CA ARG A 111 9.68 -12.08 28.15
C ARG A 111 10.50 -13.21 27.54
N ALA A 112 10.18 -14.46 27.87
CA ALA A 112 10.87 -15.62 27.33
C ALA A 112 10.64 -15.74 25.81
N LEU A 113 9.43 -15.38 25.34
CA LEU A 113 9.09 -15.32 23.92
C LEU A 113 9.88 -14.25 23.18
N GLU A 114 10.03 -13.05 23.75
CA GLU A 114 10.84 -11.98 23.13
C GLU A 114 12.30 -12.40 22.96
N VAL A 115 12.86 -13.08 23.98
CA VAL A 115 14.22 -13.62 23.93
C VAL A 115 14.35 -14.72 22.87
N ALA A 116 13.40 -15.65 22.82
CA ALA A 116 13.39 -16.73 21.83
C ALA A 116 13.27 -16.19 20.39
N MET A 117 12.33 -15.26 20.14
CA MET A 117 12.15 -14.62 18.83
C MET A 117 13.39 -13.86 18.37
N ARG A 118 14.09 -13.19 19.29
CA ARG A 118 15.35 -12.48 18.98
C ARG A 118 16.51 -13.45 18.73
N GLY A 119 16.52 -14.57 19.44
CA GLY A 119 17.55 -15.61 19.34
C GLY A 119 17.41 -16.51 18.11
N SER A 120 16.22 -16.62 17.53
CA SER A 120 15.94 -17.50 16.38
C SER A 120 15.79 -16.76 15.05
N GLY A 121 16.44 -15.60 14.89
CA GLY A 121 16.29 -14.78 13.68
C GLY A 121 16.68 -15.52 12.39
N ALA A 122 17.76 -16.29 12.42
CA ALA A 122 18.23 -17.06 11.25
C ALA A 122 17.26 -18.20 10.90
N GLU A 123 16.71 -18.88 11.91
CA GLU A 123 15.74 -19.95 11.74
C GLU A 123 14.38 -19.42 11.27
N ILE A 124 13.95 -18.24 11.74
CA ILE A 124 12.75 -17.55 11.25
C ILE A 124 12.90 -17.20 9.77
N GLU A 125 14.05 -16.70 9.34
CA GLU A 125 14.28 -16.35 7.93
C GLU A 125 14.29 -17.57 7.01
N ALA A 126 14.85 -18.69 7.48
CA ALA A 126 14.90 -19.97 6.76
C ALA A 126 13.56 -20.73 6.74
N ILE A 127 12.60 -20.36 7.58
CA ILE A 127 11.29 -21.04 7.65
C ILE A 127 10.44 -20.77 6.41
N GLU A 128 9.81 -21.84 5.93
CA GLU A 128 8.76 -21.78 4.94
C GLU A 128 7.38 -21.88 5.60
N ILE A 129 6.48 -21.00 5.16
CA ILE A 129 5.07 -21.00 5.56
C ILE A 129 4.28 -21.80 4.51
N ALA A 130 3.40 -22.68 4.98
CA ALA A 130 2.45 -23.42 4.17
C ALA A 130 1.31 -22.52 3.70
N GLU A 131 0.53 -22.98 2.72
CA GLU A 131 -0.63 -22.22 2.21
C GLU A 131 -1.70 -21.95 3.27
N ASP A 132 -1.75 -22.76 4.34
CA ASP A 132 -2.65 -22.57 5.49
C ASP A 132 -2.11 -21.58 6.54
N GLY A 133 -0.97 -20.95 6.29
CA GLY A 133 -0.35 -19.98 7.20
C GLY A 133 0.49 -20.59 8.32
N LYS A 134 0.70 -21.91 8.34
CA LYS A 134 1.51 -22.60 9.36
C LYS A 134 2.94 -22.86 8.90
N ILE A 135 3.82 -23.14 9.84
CA ILE A 135 5.21 -23.54 9.59
C ILE A 135 5.21 -24.91 8.92
N LYS A 136 5.86 -25.06 7.76
CA LYS A 136 5.98 -26.35 7.07
C LYS A 136 6.90 -27.34 7.80
N ASP A 137 8.08 -26.87 8.19
CA ASP A 137 9.08 -27.64 8.92
C ASP A 137 9.53 -26.88 10.17
N ALA A 138 9.16 -27.41 11.33
CA ALA A 138 9.50 -26.84 12.63
C ALA A 138 10.74 -27.49 13.27
N LYS A 139 11.43 -28.42 12.61
CA LYS A 139 12.52 -29.21 13.21
C LYS A 139 13.64 -28.36 13.81
N ALA A 140 14.01 -27.28 13.15
CA ALA A 140 15.01 -26.33 13.66
C ALA A 140 14.51 -25.62 14.93
N LEU A 141 13.24 -25.22 14.96
CA LEU A 141 12.62 -24.62 16.15
C LEU A 141 12.46 -25.64 17.28
N ASP A 142 12.08 -26.88 16.99
CA ASP A 142 12.00 -27.96 17.99
C ASP A 142 13.38 -28.22 18.61
N THR A 143 14.45 -28.17 17.81
CA THR A 143 15.84 -28.31 18.29
C THR A 143 16.22 -27.15 19.21
N LEU A 144 15.85 -25.92 18.85
CA LEU A 144 16.05 -24.74 19.69
C LEU A 144 15.25 -24.83 21.01
N VAL A 145 13.97 -25.24 20.94
CA VAL A 145 13.11 -25.41 22.12
C VAL A 145 13.65 -26.48 23.06
N ALA A 146 14.12 -27.62 22.53
CA ALA A 146 14.66 -28.71 23.33
C ALA A 146 16.07 -28.41 23.88
N GLY A 147 16.85 -27.60 23.18
CA GLY A 147 18.20 -27.21 23.55
C GLY A 147 18.24 -25.84 24.24
N THR A 148 18.60 -24.83 23.46
CA THR A 148 18.92 -23.46 23.92
C THR A 148 17.77 -22.80 24.69
N PHE A 149 16.52 -23.06 24.31
CA PHE A 149 15.34 -22.46 24.92
C PHE A 149 14.62 -23.40 25.91
N SER A 150 15.22 -24.54 26.28
CA SER A 150 14.61 -25.46 27.24
C SER A 150 14.28 -24.80 28.58
N GLY A 151 15.16 -23.92 29.08
CA GLY A 151 14.94 -23.13 30.28
C GLY A 151 13.92 -21.98 30.14
N LEU A 152 13.48 -21.68 28.92
CA LEU A 152 12.46 -20.67 28.62
C LEU A 152 11.04 -21.25 28.57
N VAL A 153 10.92 -22.57 28.55
CA VAL A 153 9.63 -23.27 28.56
C VAL A 153 9.02 -23.18 29.95
N SER A 154 7.78 -22.69 30.02
CA SER A 154 7.07 -22.57 31.28
C SER A 154 6.80 -23.96 31.85
N THR A 155 7.27 -24.22 33.07
CA THR A 155 6.98 -25.46 33.81
C THR A 155 6.11 -25.13 35.01
N THR A 156 5.04 -25.89 35.19
CA THR A 156 4.21 -25.79 36.41
C THR A 156 4.74 -26.83 37.39
N ALA A 157 5.35 -26.37 38.48
CA ALA A 157 5.77 -27.23 39.57
C ALA A 157 4.74 -27.19 40.70
N THR A 158 4.22 -28.35 41.07
CA THR A 158 3.32 -28.47 42.23
C THR A 158 4.16 -28.46 43.50
N LYS A 159 4.23 -27.32 44.19
CA LYS A 159 4.85 -27.26 45.51
C LYS A 159 3.89 -27.89 46.52
N GLY A 160 4.33 -28.97 47.18
CA GLY A 160 3.59 -29.55 48.31
C GLY A 160 3.44 -28.56 49.46
N ALA A 161 2.50 -28.81 50.37
CA ALA A 161 2.31 -27.98 51.55
C ALA A 161 3.63 -27.86 52.34
N ASP A 162 3.99 -26.63 52.71
CA ASP A 162 5.18 -26.39 53.52
C ASP A 162 4.92 -26.87 54.95
N THR A 163 5.41 -28.07 55.29
CA THR A 163 5.24 -28.65 56.62
C THR A 163 6.19 -28.05 57.64
N ALA A 164 7.24 -27.34 57.21
CA ALA A 164 8.19 -26.69 58.11
C ALA A 164 7.66 -25.35 58.62
N ALA A 165 6.88 -24.64 57.80
CA ALA A 165 6.15 -23.45 58.17
C ALA A 165 4.65 -23.65 57.88
N PRO A 166 3.93 -24.46 58.68
CA PRO A 166 2.49 -24.61 58.49
C PRO A 166 1.86 -23.21 58.61
N PRO A 167 0.89 -22.86 57.74
CA PRO A 167 0.17 -21.60 57.88
C PRO A 167 -0.38 -21.55 59.32
N ALA A 168 -0.10 -20.44 60.01
CA ALA A 168 -0.49 -20.28 61.40
C ALA A 168 -1.97 -20.66 61.51
N ALA A 169 -2.26 -21.72 62.27
CA ALA A 169 -3.62 -21.98 62.68
C ALA A 169 -4.14 -20.68 63.27
N GLY A 170 -5.21 -20.12 62.70
CA GLY A 170 -5.85 -18.89 63.15
C GLY A 170 -6.51 -19.03 64.53
N GLY A 171 -5.79 -19.59 65.50
CA GLY A 171 -6.07 -19.52 66.91
C GLY A 171 -5.32 -18.33 67.49
N SER A 172 -5.80 -17.12 67.20
CA SER A 172 -5.54 -15.99 68.09
C SER A 172 -6.11 -16.39 69.46
N ALA A 173 -5.20 -16.64 70.39
CA ALA A 173 -5.48 -16.62 71.80
C ALA A 173 -5.83 -15.18 72.21
N ASP A 174 -7.07 -14.75 71.95
CA ASP A 174 -7.75 -13.68 72.69
C ASP A 174 -9.17 -13.49 72.13
N ASN A 175 -10.11 -14.27 72.65
CA ASN A 175 -11.45 -13.79 73.00
C ASN A 175 -12.15 -14.92 73.75
N LYS A 176 -12.26 -14.74 75.06
CA LYS A 176 -12.78 -15.72 76.02
C LYS A 176 -14.30 -15.81 76.08
N ASP A 177 -15.02 -15.18 75.16
CA ASP A 177 -16.49 -15.13 75.19
C ASP A 177 -17.08 -15.29 73.77
N GLY A 178 -17.06 -16.52 73.24
CA GLY A 178 -17.84 -16.87 72.03
C GLY A 178 -17.34 -18.10 71.27
N PRO A 179 -18.23 -18.96 70.73
CA PRO A 179 -17.85 -20.13 69.94
C PRO A 179 -17.29 -19.72 68.57
N ASN A 180 -15.98 -19.48 68.48
CA ASN A 180 -15.31 -19.03 67.24
C ASN A 180 -14.94 -20.16 66.26
N SER A 181 -15.40 -21.39 66.47
CA SER A 181 -15.28 -22.44 65.47
C SER A 181 -16.59 -22.61 64.70
N ARG A 182 -16.51 -22.81 63.37
CA ARG A 182 -17.70 -23.04 62.53
C ARG A 182 -18.52 -24.25 62.99
N ALA A 183 -17.86 -25.24 63.59
CA ALA A 183 -18.53 -26.37 64.24
C ALA A 183 -19.35 -25.94 65.46
N ALA A 184 -18.81 -25.04 66.30
CA ALA A 184 -19.52 -24.55 67.47
C ALA A 184 -20.65 -23.56 67.11
N GLN A 185 -20.51 -22.79 66.03
CA GLN A 185 -21.59 -21.97 65.47
C GLN A 185 -22.75 -22.82 64.94
N LEU A 186 -22.44 -23.92 64.24
CA LEU A 186 -23.45 -24.87 63.76
C LEU A 186 -24.16 -25.56 64.93
N TYR A 187 -23.43 -25.95 65.97
CA TYR A 187 -24.01 -26.53 67.17
C TYR A 187 -24.94 -25.54 67.89
N ALA A 188 -24.51 -24.29 68.07
CA ALA A 188 -25.33 -23.25 68.67
C ALA A 188 -26.60 -22.96 67.84
N ALA A 189 -26.46 -22.79 66.51
CA ALA A 189 -27.60 -22.59 65.63
C ALA A 189 -28.58 -23.76 65.65
N TYR A 190 -28.09 -25.00 65.71
CA TYR A 190 -28.93 -26.19 65.80
C TYR A 190 -29.65 -26.27 67.16
N HIS A 191 -28.95 -25.97 68.25
CA HIS A 191 -29.53 -25.97 69.59
C HIS A 191 -30.58 -24.87 69.76
N THR A 192 -30.35 -23.67 69.23
CA THR A 192 -31.33 -22.57 69.24
C THR A 192 -32.56 -22.91 68.39
N ASN A 193 -32.37 -23.56 67.24
CA ASN A 193 -33.49 -24.00 66.39
C ASN A 193 -34.31 -25.13 67.01
N LEU A 194 -33.71 -25.99 67.84
CA LEU A 194 -34.44 -27.08 68.50
C LEU A 194 -35.16 -26.65 69.78
N TYR A 195 -34.55 -25.75 70.57
CA TYR A 195 -35.01 -25.43 71.93
C TYR A 195 -35.49 -24.00 72.13
N GLY A 196 -35.34 -23.11 71.13
CA GLY A 196 -35.70 -21.70 71.21
C GLY A 196 -34.78 -20.90 72.16
N GLU A 197 -34.68 -19.59 71.94
CA GLU A 197 -33.91 -18.72 72.83
C GLU A 197 -34.57 -18.64 74.22
N THR A 198 -33.96 -19.24 75.23
CA THR A 198 -34.27 -18.88 76.63
C THR A 198 -33.79 -17.46 76.88
N LYS A 199 -34.72 -16.50 76.81
CA LYS A 199 -34.50 -15.14 77.33
C LYS A 199 -34.04 -15.24 78.78
N LYS A 200 -32.84 -14.74 79.08
CA LYS A 200 -32.44 -14.43 80.45
C LYS A 200 -32.97 -13.04 80.78
N GLU A 201 -33.81 -12.96 81.82
CA GLU A 201 -34.02 -11.76 82.64
C GLU A 201 -32.73 -11.39 83.40
#